data_AF-A0A359DCJ3-F1
#
_entry.id   AF-A0A359DCJ3-F1
#
_cell.length_a   1.000
_cell.length_b   1.000
_cell.length_c   1.000
_cell.angle_alpha   90.00
_cell.angle_beta   90.00
_cell.angle_gamma   90.00
#
_symmetry.space_group_name_H-M   'P 1'
#
loop_
_entity.id
_entity.type
_entity.pdbx_description
1 polymer ?
#
loop_
_entity_poly.entity_id
_entity_poly.type
_entity_poly.pdbx_seq_one_letter_code
_entity_poly.pdbx_strand_id
1 'polypeptide(L)'
;MDLKHYRMNWNYPTSIRVGAGRIGELPAACRQLAMRAPLLVTDPGLAALSIIDKALLHCRDDGLQAALFSAIKGNPTGQNVQDGVAAFKAGGHDGVIAFGGGSALDAGKAIALMVGQDRPLWDFEDIGDNCDRVNVAGMAPVVAVPTTAGT
;
A
#
# COMPACT_ATOMS: atom_id res chain seq x y z
N MET A 1 -29.68 -7.73 23.89
CA MET A 1 -28.25 -7.36 24.06
C MET A 1 -28.10 -6.84 25.48
N ASP A 2 -27.51 -7.61 26.41
CA ASP A 2 -27.31 -7.16 27.79
C ASP A 2 -26.09 -6.21 27.83
N LEU A 3 -26.38 -4.91 27.80
CA LEU A 3 -25.38 -3.85 27.81
C LEU A 3 -24.60 -3.76 29.14
N LYS A 4 -25.04 -4.45 30.20
CA LYS A 4 -24.40 -4.36 31.53
C LYS A 4 -23.06 -5.09 31.64
N HIS A 5 -22.74 -5.96 30.68
CA HIS A 5 -21.51 -6.75 30.68
C HIS A 5 -20.69 -6.61 29.38
N TYR A 6 -21.04 -5.68 28.51
CA TYR A 6 -20.34 -5.50 27.22
C TYR A 6 -19.01 -4.77 27.42
N ARG A 7 -17.89 -5.48 27.27
CA ARG A 7 -16.53 -4.91 27.25
C ARG A 7 -15.92 -5.19 25.88
N MET A 8 -15.45 -4.15 25.21
CA MET A 8 -14.76 -4.27 23.93
C MET A 8 -13.51 -3.40 23.91
N ASN A 9 -12.44 -3.91 23.30
CA ASN A 9 -11.26 -3.14 22.99
C ASN A 9 -11.38 -2.60 21.56
N TRP A 10 -10.99 -1.35 21.35
CA TRP A 10 -10.92 -0.73 20.03
C TRP A 10 -9.51 -0.19 19.80
N ASN A 11 -8.83 -0.67 18.77
CA ASN A 11 -7.48 -0.26 18.42
C ASN A 11 -7.40 0.13 16.93
N TYR A 12 -6.72 1.24 16.66
CA TYR A 12 -6.19 1.56 15.33
C TYR A 12 -4.67 1.37 15.39
N PRO A 13 -4.15 0.17 15.06
CA PRO A 13 -2.72 -0.12 15.22
C PRO A 13 -1.86 0.68 14.23
N THR A 14 -2.45 1.18 13.15
CA THR A 14 -1.76 1.96 12.12
C THR A 14 -1.53 3.39 12.58
N SER A 15 -0.28 3.85 12.53
CA SER A 15 0.08 5.25 12.77
C SER A 15 -0.51 6.16 11.70
N ILE A 16 -1.22 7.22 12.10
CA ILE A 16 -1.90 8.17 11.21
C ILE A 16 -1.23 9.55 11.30
N ARG A 17 -0.94 10.15 10.15
CA ARG A 17 -0.35 11.51 10.03
C ARG A 17 -1.29 12.39 9.21
N VAL A 18 -1.85 13.43 9.82
CA VAL A 18 -2.86 14.30 9.19
C VAL A 18 -2.46 15.76 9.35
N GLY A 19 -2.71 16.56 8.32
CA GLY A 19 -2.41 17.99 8.29
C GLY A 19 -1.78 18.42 6.96
N ALA A 20 -1.90 19.70 6.64
CA ALA A 20 -1.25 20.26 5.45
C ALA A 20 0.27 20.08 5.54
N GLY A 21 0.90 19.74 4.41
CA GLY A 21 2.36 19.58 4.31
C GLY A 21 2.91 18.25 4.84
N ARG A 22 2.12 17.41 5.52
CA ARG A 22 2.57 16.12 6.09
C ARG A 22 3.09 15.14 5.03
N ILE A 23 2.74 15.31 3.76
CA ILE A 23 3.30 14.52 2.65
C ILE A 23 4.82 14.66 2.52
N GLY A 24 5.42 15.74 3.02
CA GLY A 24 6.88 15.90 3.12
C GLY A 24 7.55 14.86 4.01
N GLU A 25 6.79 14.18 4.88
CA GLU A 25 7.32 13.18 5.81
C GLU A 25 7.18 11.73 5.30
N LEU A 26 6.73 11.57 4.06
CA LEU A 26 6.63 10.27 3.39
C LEU A 26 7.93 9.45 3.49
N PRO A 27 9.14 10.03 3.29
CA PRO A 27 10.38 9.27 3.40
C PRO A 27 10.61 8.73 4.83
N ALA A 28 10.34 9.56 5.84
CA ALA A 28 10.44 9.16 7.24
C ALA A 28 9.43 8.05 7.60
N ALA A 29 8.23 8.06 7.02
CA ALA A 29 7.27 6.97 7.19
C ALA A 29 7.77 5.66 6.56
N CYS A 30 8.38 5.72 5.38
CA CYS A 30 8.98 4.55 4.73
C CYS A 30 10.15 3.97 5.56
N ARG A 31 11.04 4.82 6.06
CA ARG A 31 12.17 4.42 6.91
C ARG A 31 11.75 3.78 8.24
N GLN A 32 10.65 4.24 8.84
CA GLN A 32 10.09 3.61 10.05
C GLN A 32 9.69 2.15 9.81
N LEU A 33 9.41 1.78 8.56
CA LEU A 33 9.12 0.42 8.13
C LEU A 33 10.32 -0.27 7.47
N ALA A 34 11.53 0.28 7.66
CA ALA A 34 12.79 -0.22 7.11
C ALA A 34 12.86 -0.31 5.57
N MET A 35 12.02 0.43 4.85
CA MET A 35 12.06 0.48 3.38
C MET A 35 13.29 1.27 2.90
N ARG A 36 13.89 0.81 1.81
CA ARG A 36 14.99 1.50 1.09
C ARG A 36 14.67 1.74 -0.38
N ALA A 37 13.87 0.86 -0.99
CA ALA A 37 13.47 0.92 -2.39
C ALA A 37 11.96 0.70 -2.53
N PRO A 38 11.10 1.62 -2.06
CA PRO A 38 9.66 1.42 -2.14
C PRO A 38 9.12 1.56 -3.58
N LEU A 39 8.13 0.75 -3.93
CA LEU A 39 7.33 0.93 -5.15
C LEU A 39 6.12 1.82 -4.86
N LEU A 40 6.03 2.98 -5.50
CA LEU A 40 4.85 3.85 -5.44
C LEU A 40 3.80 3.35 -6.44
N VAL A 41 2.65 2.93 -5.93
CA VAL A 41 1.51 2.38 -6.69
C VAL A 41 0.40 3.42 -6.75
N THR A 42 -0.05 3.77 -7.96
CA THR A 42 -1.09 4.78 -8.22
C THR A 42 -1.85 4.50 -9.52
N ASP A 43 -2.90 5.28 -9.80
CA ASP A 43 -3.58 5.31 -11.10
C ASP A 43 -2.89 6.24 -12.12
N PRO A 44 -3.15 6.08 -13.44
CA PRO A 44 -2.56 6.91 -14.49
C PRO A 44 -2.92 8.39 -14.41
N GLY A 45 -4.10 8.71 -13.85
CA GLY A 45 -4.56 10.09 -13.72
C GLY A 45 -3.73 10.86 -12.70
N LEU A 46 -3.55 10.28 -11.51
CA LEU A 46 -2.67 10.84 -10.49
C LEU A 46 -1.20 10.85 -10.91
N ALA A 47 -0.73 9.84 -11.64
CA ALA A 47 0.64 9.76 -12.14
C ALA A 47 1.04 10.95 -13.04
N ALA A 48 0.06 11.60 -13.69
CA ALA A 48 0.29 12.79 -14.51
C ALA A 48 0.32 14.10 -13.70
N LEU A 49 0.09 14.05 -12.39
CA LEU A 49 0.03 15.23 -11.53
C LEU A 49 1.33 15.41 -10.74
N SER A 50 1.70 16.69 -10.53
CA SER A 50 2.90 17.07 -9.78
C SER A 50 2.98 16.53 -8.34
N ILE A 51 1.86 16.06 -7.77
CA ILE A 51 1.85 15.48 -6.42
C ILE A 51 2.66 14.18 -6.37
N ILE A 52 2.61 13.35 -7.42
CA ILE A 52 3.38 12.11 -7.51
C ILE A 52 4.86 12.42 -7.73
N ASP A 53 5.18 13.35 -8.63
CA ASP A 53 6.56 13.78 -8.86
C ASP A 53 7.21 14.32 -7.58
N LYS A 54 6.48 15.17 -6.83
CA LYS A 54 6.96 15.70 -5.54
C LYS A 54 7.15 14.61 -4.50
N ALA A 55 6.24 13.64 -4.42
CA ALA A 55 6.37 12.52 -3.49
C ALA A 55 7.60 11.64 -3.81
N LEU A 56 7.82 11.33 -5.10
CA LEU A 56 9.00 10.61 -5.55
C LEU A 56 10.29 11.41 -5.29
N LEU A 57 10.26 12.73 -5.52
CA LEU A 57 11.38 13.62 -5.25
C LEU A 57 11.74 13.64 -3.75
N HIS A 58 10.76 13.81 -2.86
CA HIS A 58 11.00 13.74 -1.41
C HIS A 58 11.67 12.42 -1.01
N CYS A 59 11.22 11.30 -1.57
CA CYS A 59 11.83 9.99 -1.32
C CYS A 59 13.28 9.93 -1.81
N ARG A 60 13.56 10.39 -3.03
CA ARG A 60 14.90 10.36 -3.64
C ARG A 60 15.89 11.30 -2.95
N ASP A 61 15.44 12.49 -2.57
CA ASP A 61 16.26 13.47 -1.85
C ASP A 61 16.66 12.94 -0.45
N ASP A 62 15.82 12.09 0.15
CA ASP A 62 16.13 11.35 1.37
C ASP A 62 16.80 9.98 1.10
N GLY A 63 17.29 9.74 -0.12
CA GLY A 63 18.09 8.56 -0.47
C GLY A 63 17.32 7.25 -0.66
N LEU A 64 15.98 7.28 -0.72
CA LEU A 64 15.18 6.11 -1.08
C LEU A 64 15.18 5.90 -2.60
N GLN A 65 15.33 4.66 -3.04
CA GLN A 65 15.28 4.25 -4.45
C GLN A 65 13.83 4.04 -4.90
N ALA A 66 13.00 5.07 -4.75
CA ALA A 66 11.58 4.99 -5.06
C ALA A 66 11.31 4.98 -6.58
N ALA A 67 10.50 4.02 -7.03
CA ALA A 67 10.02 3.90 -8.41
C ALA A 67 8.49 3.99 -8.47
N LEU A 68 7.96 4.15 -9.69
CA LEU A 68 6.54 4.35 -9.96
C LEU A 68 5.94 3.16 -10.71
N PHE A 69 4.78 2.71 -10.25
CA PHE A 69 3.87 1.85 -10.98
C PHE A 69 2.48 2.51 -11.03
N SER A 70 2.07 2.95 -12.22
CA SER A 70 0.88 3.79 -12.42
C SER A 70 -0.26 3.10 -13.17
N ALA A 71 -0.23 1.77 -13.30
CA ALA A 71 -1.19 1.03 -14.12
C ALA A 71 -2.47 0.61 -13.37
N ILE A 72 -2.76 1.18 -12.20
CA ILE A 72 -3.97 0.85 -11.45
C ILE A 72 -5.19 1.54 -12.05
N LYS A 73 -6.23 0.74 -12.32
CA LYS A 73 -7.50 1.22 -12.84
C LYS A 73 -8.53 1.31 -11.72
N GLY A 74 -9.59 2.09 -11.94
CA GLY A 74 -10.79 2.01 -11.09
C GLY A 74 -11.34 0.58 -11.11
N ASN A 75 -11.72 0.08 -9.93
CA ASN A 75 -12.06 -1.34 -9.70
C ASN A 75 -10.94 -2.28 -10.17
N PRO A 76 -9.79 -2.27 -9.46
CA PRO A 76 -8.60 -3.01 -9.88
C PRO A 76 -8.89 -4.51 -9.99
N THR A 77 -8.31 -5.13 -11.00
CA THR A 77 -8.44 -6.57 -11.27
C THR A 77 -7.26 -7.36 -10.70
N GLY A 78 -7.40 -8.68 -10.61
CA GLY A 78 -6.27 -9.56 -10.28
C GLY A 78 -5.07 -9.40 -11.21
N GLN A 79 -5.29 -9.07 -12.49
CA GLN A 79 -4.21 -8.77 -13.43
C GLN A 79 -3.46 -7.50 -13.05
N ASN A 80 -4.17 -6.43 -12.62
CA ASN A 80 -3.52 -5.20 -12.18
C ASN A 80 -2.60 -5.44 -10.97
N VAL A 81 -3.02 -6.32 -10.05
CA VAL A 81 -2.21 -6.72 -8.91
C VAL A 81 -1.00 -7.54 -9.36
N GLN A 82 -1.17 -8.52 -10.26
CA GLN A 82 -0.07 -9.33 -10.79
C GLN A 82 0.98 -8.49 -11.52
N ASP A 83 0.54 -7.53 -12.35
CA ASP A 83 1.43 -6.60 -13.04
C ASP A 83 2.24 -5.75 -12.03
N GLY A 84 1.60 -5.30 -10.96
CA GLY A 84 2.25 -4.58 -9.87
C GLY A 84 3.24 -5.44 -9.09
N VAL A 85 2.92 -6.72 -8.83
CA VAL A 85 3.85 -7.69 -8.21
C VAL A 85 5.06 -7.96 -9.10
N ALA A 86 4.85 -8.07 -10.42
CA ALA A 86 5.93 -8.22 -11.37
C ALA A 86 6.86 -6.99 -11.37
N ALA A 87 6.29 -5.78 -11.39
CA ALA A 87 7.05 -4.53 -11.27
C ALA A 87 7.82 -4.46 -9.93
N PHE A 88 7.18 -4.84 -8.83
CA PHE A 88 7.79 -4.88 -7.49
C PHE A 88 9.04 -5.78 -7.48
N LYS A 89 8.90 -7.01 -7.97
CA LYS A 89 9.99 -7.99 -8.00
C LYS A 89 11.10 -7.59 -8.97
N ALA A 90 10.75 -7.14 -10.17
CA ALA A 90 11.72 -6.73 -11.20
C ALA A 90 12.55 -5.51 -10.76
N GLY A 91 11.96 -4.58 -10.02
CA GLY A 91 12.65 -3.41 -9.48
C GLY A 91 13.42 -3.66 -8.18
N GLY A 92 13.36 -4.87 -7.62
CA GLY A 92 14.01 -5.20 -6.34
C GLY A 92 13.46 -4.39 -5.16
N HIS A 93 12.16 -4.10 -5.18
CA HIS A 93 11.51 -3.26 -4.19
C HIS A 93 11.34 -3.96 -2.84
N ASP A 94 11.30 -3.19 -1.75
CA ASP A 94 11.22 -3.69 -0.37
C ASP A 94 10.04 -3.13 0.44
N GLY A 95 9.15 -2.38 -0.22
CA GLY A 95 7.96 -1.80 0.39
C GLY A 95 7.03 -1.19 -0.65
N VAL A 96 5.78 -0.96 -0.27
CA VAL A 96 4.77 -0.33 -1.14
C VAL A 96 4.34 1.01 -0.57
N ILE A 97 4.33 2.04 -1.42
CA ILE A 97 3.62 3.29 -1.16
C ILE A 97 2.33 3.25 -1.97
N ALA A 98 1.19 3.01 -1.31
CA ALA A 98 -0.11 3.01 -1.97
C ALA A 98 -0.65 4.44 -1.99
N PHE A 99 -0.70 5.08 -3.16
CA PHE A 99 -0.99 6.51 -3.30
C PHE A 99 -2.24 6.70 -4.17
N GLY A 100 -3.30 7.26 -3.60
CA GLY A 100 -4.51 7.61 -4.35
C GLY A 100 -5.81 7.42 -3.58
N GLY A 101 -6.91 7.20 -4.29
CA GLY A 101 -8.19 6.82 -3.70
C GLY A 101 -8.28 5.32 -3.41
N GLY A 102 -9.46 4.84 -2.99
CA GLY A 102 -9.68 3.44 -2.58
C GLY A 102 -9.08 2.39 -3.54
N SER A 103 -9.27 2.54 -4.85
CA SER A 103 -8.71 1.59 -5.84
C SER A 103 -7.18 1.46 -5.79
N ALA A 104 -6.44 2.57 -5.66
CA ALA A 104 -4.98 2.54 -5.55
C ALA A 104 -4.53 1.98 -4.20
N LEU A 105 -5.26 2.30 -3.13
CA LEU A 105 -4.98 1.78 -1.79
C LEU A 105 -5.17 0.26 -1.72
N ASP A 106 -6.27 -0.26 -2.25
CA ASP A 106 -6.57 -1.69 -2.25
C ASP A 106 -5.61 -2.47 -3.14
N ALA A 107 -5.32 -1.96 -4.34
CA ALA A 107 -4.31 -2.56 -5.21
C ALA A 107 -2.92 -2.57 -4.57
N GLY A 108 -2.51 -1.48 -3.92
CA GLY A 108 -1.23 -1.40 -3.22
C GLY A 108 -1.12 -2.41 -2.09
N LYS A 109 -2.17 -2.57 -1.27
CA LYS A 109 -2.23 -3.62 -0.22
C LYS A 109 -2.18 -5.02 -0.82
N ALA A 110 -2.92 -5.27 -1.90
CA ALA A 110 -2.94 -6.56 -2.57
C ALA A 110 -1.57 -6.90 -3.17
N ILE A 111 -0.86 -5.94 -3.78
CA ILE A 111 0.51 -6.14 -4.24
C ILE A 111 1.42 -6.49 -3.07
N ALA A 112 1.37 -5.71 -1.98
CA ALA A 112 2.19 -5.95 -0.79
C ALA A 112 1.92 -7.30 -0.11
N LEU A 113 0.67 -7.79 -0.16
CA LEU A 113 0.32 -9.14 0.26
C LEU A 113 0.97 -10.17 -0.68
N MET A 114 0.73 -10.02 -1.98
CA MET A 114 1.00 -11.03 -3.01
C MET A 114 2.48 -11.22 -3.36
N VAL A 115 3.37 -10.28 -3.02
CA VAL A 115 4.80 -10.41 -3.33
C VAL A 115 5.44 -11.64 -2.67
N GLY A 116 4.97 -12.05 -1.50
CA GLY A 116 5.47 -13.20 -0.74
C GLY A 116 4.59 -14.45 -0.76
N GLN A 117 3.58 -14.49 -1.64
CA GLN A 117 2.65 -15.63 -1.74
C GLN A 117 2.96 -16.51 -2.95
N ASP A 118 2.74 -17.81 -2.77
CA ASP A 118 2.86 -18.83 -3.83
C ASP A 118 1.50 -19.31 -4.36
N ARG A 119 0.41 -18.68 -3.90
CA ARG A 119 -0.97 -19.00 -4.31
C ARG A 119 -1.58 -17.88 -5.14
N PRO A 120 -2.65 -18.14 -5.92
CA PRO A 120 -3.40 -17.09 -6.59
C PRO A 120 -4.02 -16.09 -5.60
N LEU A 121 -4.21 -14.83 -6.02
CA LEU A 121 -4.82 -13.79 -5.20
C LEU A 121 -6.18 -14.22 -4.61
N TRP A 122 -6.98 -14.92 -5.40
CA TRP A 122 -8.32 -15.36 -5.02
C TRP A 122 -8.34 -16.46 -3.95
N ASP A 123 -7.21 -17.13 -3.68
CA ASP A 123 -7.10 -18.07 -2.56
C ASP A 123 -7.13 -17.37 -1.18
N PHE A 124 -6.98 -16.04 -1.17
CA PHE A 124 -6.94 -15.18 0.01
C PHE A 124 -8.18 -14.30 0.18
N GLU A 125 -9.23 -14.53 -0.63
CA GLU A 125 -10.52 -13.89 -0.42
C GLU A 125 -11.06 -14.23 0.98
N ASP A 126 -11.80 -13.31 1.60
CA ASP A 126 -12.35 -13.45 2.96
C ASP A 126 -13.50 -14.47 3.01
N ILE A 127 -13.14 -15.75 2.86
CA ILE A 127 -14.03 -16.91 2.86
C ILE A 127 -13.46 -17.93 3.83
N GLY A 128 -14.19 -18.21 4.91
CA GLY A 128 -13.74 -19.16 5.94
C GLY A 128 -12.36 -18.81 6.48
N ASP A 129 -11.48 -19.80 6.56
CA ASP A 129 -10.13 -19.65 7.12
C ASP A 129 -9.07 -19.38 6.03
N ASN A 130 -9.46 -18.79 4.90
CA ASN A 130 -8.52 -18.46 3.81
C ASN A 130 -7.39 -17.53 4.29
N CYS A 131 -7.63 -16.70 5.30
CA CYS A 131 -6.63 -15.82 5.91
C CYS A 131 -5.45 -16.60 6.52
N ASP A 132 -5.66 -17.83 7.01
CA ASP A 132 -4.60 -18.68 7.57
C ASP A 132 -3.61 -19.19 6.51
N ARG A 133 -3.93 -19.01 5.22
CA ARG A 133 -3.05 -19.39 4.10
C ARG A 133 -1.97 -18.34 3.83
N VAL A 134 -2.11 -17.14 4.40
CA VAL A 134 -1.22 -16.00 4.13
C VAL A 134 0.15 -16.26 4.74
N ASN A 135 1.19 -16.22 3.90
CA ASN A 135 2.56 -16.08 4.37
C ASN A 135 2.79 -14.64 4.86
N VAL A 136 2.52 -14.39 6.15
CA VAL A 136 2.65 -13.06 6.76
C VAL A 136 4.09 -12.55 6.73
N ALA A 137 5.07 -13.44 6.91
CA ALA A 137 6.49 -13.08 6.90
C ALA A 137 6.99 -12.63 5.52
N GLY A 138 6.30 -13.02 4.43
CA GLY A 138 6.60 -12.61 3.07
C GLY A 138 5.93 -11.31 2.62
N MET A 139 5.05 -10.72 3.44
CA MET A 139 4.37 -9.49 3.08
C MET A 139 5.33 -8.29 3.08
N ALA A 140 5.20 -7.42 2.09
CA ALA A 140 5.90 -6.15 2.10
C ALA A 140 5.21 -5.15 3.04
N PRO A 141 5.96 -4.27 3.72
CA PRO A 141 5.38 -3.16 4.46
C PRO A 141 4.66 -2.19 3.52
N VAL A 142 3.66 -1.46 4.05
CA VAL A 142 2.85 -0.51 3.28
C VAL A 142 2.77 0.84 3.97
N VAL A 143 3.00 1.92 3.21
CA VAL A 143 2.60 3.28 3.57
C VAL A 143 1.43 3.70 2.67
N ALA A 144 0.30 4.08 3.25
CA ALA A 144 -0.86 4.56 2.50
C ALA A 144 -0.90 6.09 2.48
N VAL A 145 -1.11 6.66 1.29
CA VAL A 145 -1.29 8.10 1.05
C VAL A 145 -2.64 8.33 0.37
N PRO A 146 -3.73 8.49 1.15
CA PRO A 146 -5.07 8.70 0.62
C PRO A 146 -5.20 10.09 -0.02
N THR A 147 -5.83 10.18 -1.19
CA THR A 147 -6.13 11.45 -1.88
C THR A 147 -7.63 11.80 -1.90
N THR A 148 -8.48 10.88 -1.45
CA THR A 148 -9.94 11.03 -1.42
C THR A 148 -10.46 10.88 0.01
N ALA A 149 -11.42 11.71 0.40
CA ALA A 149 -12.11 11.60 1.68
C ALA A 149 -13.47 10.91 1.49
N GLY A 150 -13.49 9.57 1.38
CA GLY A 150 -14.74 8.83 1.15
C GLY A 150 -14.66 7.32 1.02
N THR A 151 -13.51 6.70 1.30
CA THR A 151 -13.29 5.24 1.22
C THR A 151 -12.36 4.80 2.32
#